data_AF-A0A6P8CDN0-F1
#
_entry.id   AF-A0A6P8CDN0-F1
#
_cell.length_a   1.000
_cell.length_b   1.000
_cell.length_c   1.000
_cell.angle_alpha   90.00
_cell.angle_beta   90.00
_cell.angle_gamma   90.00
#
_symmetry.space_group_name_H-M   'P 1'
#
loop_
_entity.id
_entity.type
_entity.pdbx_description
1 polymer ?
#
loop_
_entity_poly.entity_id
_entity_poly.type
_entity_poly.pdbx_seq_one_letter_code
_entity_poly.pdbx_strand_id
1 'polypeptide(L)'
;MVEFKKKIMPIFYTATPDDVKLRTELFKKELRKHEKKHGKEQVKKWEEALKVVAGIKGQEVKPTGFAEFSMLFVNTLLRKLKVKTKYLAGSLVKRDDHEEAVMELLDIDSSDV
;
A
#
# COMPACT_ATOMS: atom_id res chain seq x y z
N MET A 1 -27.97 3.45 -7.10
CA MET A 1 -26.81 4.00 -6.35
C MET A 1 -25.65 3.03 -6.51
N VAL A 2 -24.52 3.47 -7.08
CA VAL A 2 -23.33 2.62 -7.22
C VAL A 2 -22.46 2.81 -5.99
N GLU A 3 -22.26 1.75 -5.23
CA GLU A 3 -21.44 1.75 -4.02
C GLU A 3 -19.96 1.77 -4.42
N PHE A 4 -19.26 2.89 -4.23
CA PHE A 4 -17.81 2.95 -4.43
C PHE A 4 -17.12 2.16 -3.31
N LYS A 5 -16.81 0.88 -3.56
CA LYS A 5 -16.04 0.04 -2.64
C LYS A 5 -14.59 0.55 -2.56
N LYS A 6 -14.33 1.49 -1.65
CA LYS A 6 -12.99 2.02 -1.38
C LYS A 6 -12.13 0.92 -0.75
N LYS A 7 -10.94 0.70 -1.31
CA LYS A 7 -9.97 -0.27 -0.78
C LYS A 7 -9.02 0.45 0.18
N ILE A 8 -8.89 -0.07 1.39
CA ILE A 8 -7.94 0.40 2.40
C ILE A 8 -6.71 -0.52 2.36
N MET A 9 -5.50 0.07 2.36
CA MET A 9 -4.23 -0.65 2.44
C MET A 9 -3.39 -0.04 3.58
N PRO A 10 -3.42 -0.61 4.80
CA PRO A 10 -2.66 -0.08 5.92
C PRO A 10 -1.15 -0.25 5.71
N ILE A 11 -0.39 0.75 6.14
CA ILE A 11 1.07 0.72 6.24
C ILE A 11 1.42 0.95 7.70
N PHE A 12 2.15 0.02 8.30
CA PHE A 12 2.58 0.10 9.69
C PHE A 12 4.04 0.55 9.72
N TYR A 13 4.26 1.84 9.96
CA TYR A 13 5.58 2.45 10.00
C TYR A 13 6.05 2.61 11.44
N THR A 14 7.14 1.95 11.82
CA THR A 14 7.70 1.94 13.19
C THR A 14 6.73 1.45 14.29
N ALA A 15 5.58 0.92 13.91
CA ALA A 15 4.57 0.34 14.78
C ALA A 15 4.20 -1.03 14.26
N THR A 16 3.83 -1.94 15.16
CA THR A 16 3.31 -3.25 14.79
C THR A 16 1.79 -3.21 14.65
N PRO A 17 1.17 -4.16 13.93
CA PRO A 17 -0.28 -4.29 13.89
C PRO A 17 -0.91 -4.43 15.28
N ASP A 18 -0.19 -5.03 16.24
CA ASP A 18 -0.67 -5.21 17.60
C ASP A 18 -0.68 -3.90 18.41
N ASP A 19 0.27 -3.00 18.14
CA ASP A 19 0.24 -1.63 18.69
C ASP A 19 -1.04 -0.90 18.23
N VAL A 20 -1.37 -0.99 16.94
CA VAL A 20 -2.54 -0.33 16.35
C VAL A 20 -3.86 -0.99 16.77
N LYS A 21 -3.85 -2.31 17.04
CA LYS A 21 -4.99 -3.04 17.67
C LYS A 21 -5.21 -2.64 19.12
N LEU A 22 -4.39 -1.76 19.69
CA LEU A 22 -4.42 -1.35 21.09
C LEU A 22 -4.11 -2.52 22.03
N ARG A 23 -3.30 -3.49 21.60
CA ARG A 23 -2.82 -4.57 22.49
C ARG A 23 -1.70 -4.08 23.40
N THR A 24 -0.96 -3.07 22.97
CA THR A 24 0.12 -2.43 23.75
C THR A 24 -0.31 -1.06 24.29
N GLU A 25 0.52 -0.47 25.16
CA GLU A 25 0.26 0.85 25.75
C GLU A 25 0.62 2.04 24.83
N LEU A 26 1.30 1.79 23.70
CA LEU A 26 1.86 2.84 22.84
C LEU A 26 0.77 3.80 22.32
N PHE A 27 -0.26 3.26 21.67
CA PHE A 27 -1.38 4.07 21.18
C PHE A 27 -2.38 4.42 22.28
N LYS A 28 -2.63 3.51 23.25
CA LYS A 28 -3.56 3.75 24.37
C LYS A 28 -3.18 5.00 25.17
N LYS A 29 -1.89 5.18 25.44
CA LYS A 29 -1.40 6.35 26.20
C LYS A 29 -1.69 7.65 25.47
N GLU A 30 -1.47 7.70 24.16
CA GLU A 30 -1.73 8.90 23.36
C GLU A 30 -3.24 9.16 23.21
N LEU A 31 -4.05 8.11 22.99
CA LEU A 31 -5.52 8.24 22.94
C LEU A 31 -6.11 8.85 24.22
N ARG A 32 -5.65 8.41 25.40
CA ARG A 32 -6.05 9.00 26.70
C ARG A 32 -5.68 10.48 26.82
N LYS A 33 -4.56 10.91 26.24
CA LYS A 33 -4.22 12.35 26.19
C LYS A 33 -5.19 13.11 25.29
N HIS A 34 -5.57 12.52 24.16
CA HIS A 34 -6.51 13.11 23.22
C HIS A 34 -7.93 13.22 23.78
N GLU A 35 -8.35 12.33 24.70
CA GLU A 35 -9.67 12.41 25.34
C GLU A 35 -9.92 13.77 26.02
N LYS A 36 -8.87 14.35 26.62
CA LYS A 36 -8.98 15.65 27.31
C LYS A 36 -9.34 16.79 26.37
N LYS A 37 -8.92 16.72 25.10
CA LYS A 37 -9.11 17.78 24.09
C LYS A 37 -10.30 17.52 23.17
N HIS A 38 -10.57 16.25 22.86
CA HIS A 38 -11.54 15.85 21.83
C HIS A 38 -12.80 15.19 22.41
N GLY A 39 -12.82 14.88 23.70
CA GLY A 39 -13.91 14.17 24.35
C GLY A 39 -13.87 12.66 24.14
N LYS A 40 -14.46 11.93 25.09
CA LYS A 40 -14.45 10.46 25.11
C LYS A 40 -15.15 9.82 23.91
N GLU A 41 -16.27 10.40 23.46
CA GLU A 41 -17.04 9.85 22.34
C GLU A 41 -16.23 9.86 21.03
N GLN A 42 -15.50 10.95 20.78
CA GLN A 42 -14.69 11.08 19.57
C GLN A 42 -13.49 10.12 19.59
N VAL A 43 -12.83 9.99 20.74
CA VAL A 43 -11.71 9.06 20.89
C VAL A 43 -12.17 7.61 20.75
N LYS A 44 -13.35 7.25 21.28
CA LYS A 44 -13.93 5.91 21.11
C LYS A 44 -14.13 5.56 19.63
N LYS A 45 -14.61 6.51 18.80
CA LYS A 45 -14.72 6.31 17.34
C LYS A 45 -13.35 6.08 16.68
N TRP A 46 -12.31 6.77 17.14
CA TRP A 46 -10.94 6.54 16.67
C TRP A 46 -10.40 5.17 17.06
N GLU A 47 -10.64 4.73 18.30
CA GLU A 47 -10.26 3.39 18.76
C GLU A 47 -10.89 2.29 17.89
N GLU A 48 -12.18 2.41 17.60
CA GLU A 48 -12.90 1.48 16.73
C GLU A 48 -12.32 1.49 15.32
N ALA A 49 -12.05 2.68 14.75
CA ALA A 49 -11.43 2.80 13.43
C ALA A 49 -10.03 2.19 13.37
N LEU A 50 -9.19 2.40 14.38
CA LEU A 50 -7.84 1.83 14.46
C LEU A 50 -7.90 0.29 14.52
N LYS A 51 -8.81 -0.27 15.33
CA LYS A 51 -9.02 -1.73 15.40
C LYS A 51 -9.46 -2.32 14.06
N VAL A 52 -10.37 -1.65 13.35
CA VAL A 52 -10.82 -2.08 12.01
C VAL A 52 -9.65 -2.07 11.03
N VAL A 53 -8.90 -0.97 10.97
CA VAL A 53 -7.75 -0.82 10.05
C VAL A 53 -6.65 -1.84 10.36
N ALA A 54 -6.36 -2.08 11.64
CA ALA A 54 -5.34 -3.05 12.05
C ALA A 54 -5.75 -4.52 11.85
N GLY A 55 -7.04 -4.78 11.63
CA GLY A 55 -7.55 -6.09 11.19
C GLY A 55 -7.34 -6.36 9.70
N ILE A 56 -7.11 -5.33 8.90
CA ILE A 56 -6.83 -5.45 7.46
C ILE A 56 -5.36 -5.86 7.28
N LYS A 57 -5.10 -6.80 6.36
CA LYS A 57 -3.73 -7.18 6.00
C LYS A 57 -2.99 -5.96 5.43
N GLY A 58 -2.10 -5.40 6.24
CA GLY A 58 -1.22 -4.29 5.88
C GLY A 58 0.21 -4.75 5.58
N GLN A 59 1.09 -3.77 5.37
CA GLN A 59 2.52 -3.99 5.23
C GLN A 59 3.27 -3.27 6.35
N GLU A 60 4.14 -4.01 7.03
CA GLU A 60 5.05 -3.46 8.02
C GLU A 60 6.31 -2.95 7.33
N VAL A 61 6.72 -1.75 7.70
CA VAL A 61 7.94 -1.14 7.15
C VAL A 61 9.08 -1.36 8.11
N LYS A 62 10.14 -1.99 7.61
CA LYS A 62 11.37 -2.20 8.38
C LYS A 62 12.05 -0.85 8.67
N PRO A 63 12.76 -0.73 9.81
CA PRO A 63 13.49 0.50 10.16
C PRO A 63 14.52 0.92 9.09
N THR A 64 15.11 -0.05 8.40
CA THR A 64 15.95 0.16 7.22
C THR A 64 15.18 -0.19 5.95
N GLY A 65 15.49 0.48 4.84
CA GLY A 65 14.87 0.16 3.54
C GLY A 65 13.53 0.86 3.26
N PHE A 66 13.22 1.98 3.93
CA PHE A 66 12.00 2.76 3.64
C PHE A 66 11.92 3.20 2.16
N ALA A 67 13.04 3.61 1.56
CA ALA A 67 13.08 4.01 0.15
C ALA A 67 12.72 2.84 -0.78
N GLU A 68 13.29 1.67 -0.53
CA GLU A 68 12.99 0.43 -1.26
C GLU A 68 11.53 0.00 -1.08
N PHE A 69 11.04 -0.01 0.17
CA PHE A 69 9.63 -0.27 0.49
C PHE A 69 8.71 0.68 -0.28
N SER A 70 9.00 1.97 -0.28
CA SER A 70 8.19 2.99 -0.94
C SER A 70 8.12 2.77 -2.45
N MET A 71 9.26 2.49 -3.09
CA MET A 71 9.33 2.16 -4.52
C MET A 71 8.50 0.91 -4.86
N LEU A 72 8.67 -0.17 -4.09
CA LEU A 72 7.92 -1.41 -4.28
C LEU A 72 6.41 -1.22 -4.05
N PHE A 73 6.04 -0.45 -3.04
CA PHE A 73 4.65 -0.15 -2.70
C PHE A 73 3.97 0.65 -3.81
N VAL A 74 4.59 1.72 -4.29
CA VAL A 74 4.07 2.56 -5.38
C VAL A 74 3.91 1.73 -6.65
N ASN A 75 4.92 0.95 -7.04
CA ASN A 75 4.84 0.08 -8.21
C ASN A 75 3.71 -0.95 -8.09
N THR A 76 3.53 -1.53 -6.91
CA THR A 76 2.45 -2.48 -6.63
C THR A 76 1.08 -1.80 -6.70
N LEU A 77 0.95 -0.58 -6.17
CA LEU A 77 -0.29 0.19 -6.25
C LEU A 77 -0.65 0.57 -7.68
N LEU A 78 0.30 1.05 -8.48
CA LEU A 78 0.08 1.39 -9.89
C LEU A 78 -0.44 0.20 -10.69
N ARG A 79 0.17 -0.98 -10.50
CA ARG A 79 -0.30 -2.25 -11.10
C ARG A 79 -1.72 -2.60 -10.65
N LYS A 80 -2.01 -2.53 -9.36
CA LYS A 80 -3.36 -2.83 -8.80
C LYS A 80 -4.44 -1.89 -9.30
N LEU A 81 -4.11 -0.61 -9.47
CA LEU A 81 -5.02 0.40 -9.99
C LEU A 81 -5.19 0.32 -11.50
N LYS A 82 -4.48 -0.59 -12.19
CA LYS A 82 -4.43 -0.69 -13.66
C LYS A 82 -4.17 0.67 -14.31
N VAL A 83 -3.39 1.52 -13.65
CA VAL A 83 -2.96 2.79 -14.22
C VAL A 83 -2.04 2.41 -15.37
N LYS A 84 -2.54 2.46 -16.61
CA LYS A 84 -1.67 2.47 -17.80
C LYS A 84 -0.67 3.57 -17.53
N THR A 85 0.61 3.23 -17.49
CA THR A 85 1.73 4.08 -17.08
C THR A 85 1.90 5.24 -18.07
N LYS A 86 0.93 6.16 -18.13
CA LYS A 86 0.96 7.33 -19.03
C LYS A 86 2.13 8.26 -18.72
N TYR A 87 2.65 8.21 -17.49
CA TYR A 87 3.75 9.05 -17.03
C TYR A 87 5.15 8.55 -17.42
N LEU A 88 5.31 7.29 -17.86
CA LEU A 88 6.59 6.82 -18.42
C LEU A 88 6.69 7.06 -19.93
N ALA A 89 5.57 7.29 -20.61
CA ALA A 89 5.56 7.55 -22.05
C ALA A 89 6.17 8.92 -22.43
N GLY A 90 6.38 9.83 -21.48
CA GLY A 90 6.96 11.15 -21.73
C GLY A 90 8.48 11.17 -21.88
N SER A 91 9.19 10.11 -21.46
CA SER A 91 10.66 10.03 -21.51
C SER A 91 11.17 8.77 -22.20
N LEU A 92 10.30 8.01 -22.86
CA LEU A 92 10.73 7.00 -23.81
C LEU A 92 11.09 7.73 -25.10
N VAL A 93 12.38 8.06 -25.24
CA VAL A 93 12.96 8.23 -26.57
C VAL A 93 12.73 6.90 -27.28
N LYS A 94 11.79 6.87 -28.22
CA LYS A 94 11.56 5.74 -29.11
C LYS A 94 12.90 5.32 -29.70
N ARG A 95 13.38 4.15 -29.30
CA ARG A 95 14.30 3.35 -30.10
C ARG A 95 13.47 2.16 -30.54
N ASP A 96 12.75 2.37 -31.63
CA ASP A 96 11.85 1.37 -32.24
C ASP A 96 12.64 0.10 -32.66
N ASP A 97 13.97 0.19 -32.71
CA ASP A 97 14.93 -0.84 -33.12
C ASP A 97 15.09 -2.03 -32.14
N HIS A 98 14.47 -2.00 -30.96
CA HIS A 98 14.61 -3.07 -29.96
C HIS A 98 13.32 -3.85 -29.66
N GLU A 99 12.16 -3.43 -30.19
CA GLU A 99 10.90 -4.17 -30.01
C GLU A 99 10.87 -5.46 -30.86
N GLU A 100 11.42 -5.42 -32.07
CA GLU A 100 11.47 -6.57 -32.98
C GLU A 100 12.37 -7.69 -32.43
N ALA A 101 13.55 -7.34 -31.90
CA ALA A 101 14.47 -8.29 -31.29
C ALA A 101 13.89 -8.98 -30.02
N VAL A 102 13.02 -8.29 -29.28
CA VAL A 102 12.35 -8.88 -28.10
C VAL A 102 11.18 -9.77 -28.52
N MET A 103 10.47 -9.44 -29.61
CA MET A 103 9.43 -10.31 -30.17
C MET A 103 10.01 -11.60 -30.77
N GLU A 104 11.16 -11.54 -31.46
CA GLU A 104 11.85 -12.74 -31.97
C GLU A 104 12.34 -13.67 -30.84
N LEU A 105 12.78 -13.14 -29.70
CA LEU A 105 13.20 -13.95 -28.55
C LEU A 105 12.05 -14.63 -27.82
N LEU A 106 10.81 -14.17 -28.02
CA LEU A 106 9.61 -14.73 -27.40
C LEU A 106 8.89 -15.75 -28.28
N ASP A 107 9.30 -15.91 -29.54
CA ASP A 107 8.80 -16.95 -30.44
C ASP A 107 9.51 -18.28 -30.16
N ILE A 108 9.25 -18.81 -28.96
CA ILE A 108 9.57 -20.19 -28.61
C ILE A 108 8.36 -21.01 -29.03
N ASP A 109 8.46 -21.66 -30.19
CA ASP A 109 7.56 -22.71 -30.65
C ASP A 109 7.41 -23.78 -29.56
N SER A 110 6.39 -23.61 -28.71
CA SER A 110 5.90 -24.65 -27.80
C SER A 110 5.01 -25.58 -28.61
N SER A 111 5.62 -26.46 -29.39
CA SER A 111 4.99 -27.71 -29.82
C SER A 111 5.41 -28.81 -28.84
N ASP A 112 4.65 -28.99 -27.76
CA ASP A 112 4.71 -30.22 -26.98
C ASP A 112 3.54 -31.12 -27.40
N VAL A 113 3.90 -32.26 -28.00
CA VAL A 113 3.06 -33.46 -28.12
C VAL A 113 3.11 -34.27 -26.83
#